data_AF-A0AAN1MQ91-F1
#
_entry.id   AF-A0AAN1MQ91-F1
#
_cell.length_a   1.000
_cell.length_b   1.000
_cell.length_c   1.000
_cell.angle_alpha   90.00
_cell.angle_beta   90.00
_cell.angle_gamma   90.00
#
_symmetry.space_group_name_H-M   'P 1'
#
loop_
_entity.id
_entity.type
_entity.pdbx_description
1 polymer ?
#
loop_
_entity_poly.entity_id
_entity_poly.type
_entity_poly.pdbx_seq_one_letter_code
_entity_poly.pdbx_strand_id
1 'polypeptide(L)'
;MSDNEEASSSRPASDSGGSVNPGPELDTAALLQAFTGGTADPMSLLMSQFGGAAAEDPKLGMLMQLLTQRSTDTVENVQNDEAQNVESGPKEPVVTRSECARRMRELSDTAKQIYAELEILRERNDALAAAVGACFLCFGTDSLCEECGGRGVPGSRMPEPAAYRLYVMPAMRRAQRPKRTYASTTPSNDRRGTTSTTTRNEHEEI
;
A
#
# COMPACT_ATOMS: atom_id res chain seq x y z
N MET A 1 20.70 59.67 4.73
CA MET A 1 21.17 58.95 5.93
C MET A 1 19.91 58.54 6.67
N SER A 2 19.40 57.37 6.35
CA SER A 2 18.20 56.81 6.94
C SER A 2 18.54 55.36 7.21
N ASP A 3 18.81 55.08 8.47
CA ASP A 3 19.23 53.80 9.00
C ASP A 3 18.08 52.81 8.90
N ASN A 4 18.34 51.68 8.24
CA ASN A 4 17.39 50.60 8.03
C ASN A 4 17.70 49.53 9.08
N GLU A 5 16.88 49.47 10.14
CA GLU A 5 16.99 48.49 11.21
C GLU A 5 16.71 47.06 10.69
N GLU A 6 17.76 46.24 10.69
CA GLU A 6 17.73 44.81 10.39
C GLU A 6 16.97 44.04 11.48
N ALA A 7 15.69 43.73 11.23
CA ALA A 7 14.93 42.79 12.03
C ALA A 7 15.43 41.35 11.77
N SER A 8 16.40 40.93 12.59
CA SER A 8 16.90 39.56 12.69
C SER A 8 15.81 38.62 13.20
N SER A 9 15.10 37.95 12.28
CA SER A 9 14.12 36.92 12.59
C SER A 9 14.82 35.56 12.75
N SER A 10 15.22 35.27 13.98
CA SER A 10 15.72 33.97 14.43
C SER A 10 14.59 32.95 14.41
N ARG A 11 14.60 32.06 13.42
CA ARG A 11 13.72 30.87 13.38
C ARG A 11 14.29 29.78 14.31
N PRO A 12 13.46 29.15 15.15
CA PRO A 12 13.91 28.02 15.98
C PRO A 12 14.16 26.79 15.10
N ALA A 13 15.33 26.17 15.29
CA ALA A 13 15.67 24.87 14.73
C ALA A 13 14.74 23.80 15.33
N SER A 14 13.77 23.34 14.55
CA SER A 14 12.97 22.16 14.87
C SER A 14 13.78 20.92 14.55
N ASP A 15 14.55 20.47 15.53
CA ASP A 15 15.29 19.21 15.53
C ASP A 15 14.28 18.07 15.80
N SER A 16 13.55 17.66 14.76
CA SER A 16 12.72 16.46 14.79
C SER A 16 13.58 15.26 14.40
N GLY A 17 14.41 14.81 15.34
CA GLY A 17 15.08 13.51 15.31
C GLY A 17 14.04 12.39 15.37
N GLY A 18 13.43 12.09 14.22
CA GLY A 18 12.68 10.86 14.03
C GLY A 18 13.65 9.71 14.19
N SER A 19 13.55 8.99 15.32
CA SER A 19 14.19 7.71 15.55
C SER A 19 13.71 6.75 14.45
N VAL A 20 14.45 6.72 13.35
CA VAL A 20 14.31 5.68 12.33
C VAL A 20 14.69 4.40 13.05
N ASN A 21 13.69 3.59 13.41
CA ASN A 21 13.95 2.22 13.83
C ASN A 21 14.77 1.59 12.70
N PRO A 22 16.01 1.17 12.95
CA PRO A 22 16.75 0.43 11.94
C PRO A 22 15.90 -0.80 11.65
N GLY A 23 15.34 -0.84 10.43
CA GLY A 23 14.67 -2.03 9.96
C GLY A 23 15.63 -3.22 10.12
N PRO A 24 15.11 -4.44 10.30
CA PRO A 24 15.97 -5.61 10.42
C PRO A 24 16.90 -5.67 9.21
N GLU A 25 18.18 -5.36 9.42
CA GLU A 25 19.19 -5.49 8.37
C GLU A 25 19.31 -6.97 8.06
N LEU A 26 18.72 -7.35 6.93
CA LEU A 26 18.83 -8.68 6.36
C LEU A 26 20.31 -8.90 6.02
N ASP A 27 20.98 -9.72 6.81
CA ASP A 27 22.35 -10.16 6.53
C ASP A 27 22.34 -11.08 5.30
N THR A 28 22.39 -10.44 4.13
CA THR A 28 22.43 -11.10 2.82
C THR A 28 23.63 -12.04 2.68
N ALA A 29 24.72 -11.79 3.41
CA ALA A 29 25.90 -12.65 3.41
C ALA A 29 25.63 -13.98 4.11
N ALA A 30 24.94 -13.96 5.26
CA ALA A 30 24.50 -15.16 5.96
C ALA A 30 23.56 -16.03 5.09
N LEU A 31 22.70 -15.37 4.30
CA LEU A 31 21.76 -16.04 3.40
C LEU A 31 22.48 -16.72 2.22
N LEU A 32 23.45 -16.05 1.59
CA LEU A 32 24.30 -16.64 0.54
C LEU A 32 25.14 -17.81 1.07
N GLN A 33 25.67 -17.68 2.29
CA GLN A 33 26.49 -18.72 2.92
C GLN A 33 25.66 -19.98 3.25
N ALA A 34 24.40 -19.81 3.66
CA ALA A 34 23.46 -20.91 3.89
C ALA A 34 23.14 -21.70 2.61
N PHE A 35 22.97 -21.03 1.45
CA PHE A 35 22.74 -21.71 0.17
C PHE A 35 23.96 -22.54 -0.29
N THR A 36 25.17 -22.07 -0.01
CA THR A 36 26.41 -22.78 -0.39
C THR A 36 26.79 -23.89 0.59
N GLY A 37 26.31 -23.85 1.84
CA GLY A 37 26.74 -24.74 2.91
C GLY A 37 26.11 -26.12 2.92
N GLY A 38 24.97 -26.33 2.25
CA GLY A 38 24.33 -27.64 2.06
C GLY A 38 23.85 -28.39 3.31
N THR A 39 24.05 -27.85 4.52
CA THR A 39 23.79 -28.54 5.80
C THR A 39 22.56 -28.03 6.55
N ALA A 40 22.02 -26.87 6.19
CA ALA A 40 20.80 -26.32 6.77
C ALA A 40 19.71 -26.23 5.70
N ASP A 41 18.52 -26.73 6.01
CA ASP A 41 17.35 -26.52 5.17
C ASP A 41 17.09 -25.00 5.11
N PRO A 42 17.27 -24.33 3.96
CA PRO A 42 17.14 -22.87 3.84
C PRO A 42 15.74 -22.39 4.27
N MET A 43 14.75 -23.29 4.26
CA MET A 43 13.39 -23.01 4.73
C MET A 43 13.33 -22.74 6.25
N SER A 44 14.13 -23.47 7.04
CA SER A 44 14.16 -23.33 8.50
C SER A 44 14.74 -21.98 8.95
N LEU A 45 15.76 -21.49 8.24
CA LEU A 45 16.37 -20.17 8.49
C LEU A 45 15.39 -19.04 8.16
N LEU A 46 14.66 -19.19 7.05
CA LEU A 46 13.65 -18.24 6.60
C LEU A 46 12.48 -18.20 7.61
N MET A 47 12.01 -19.35 8.10
CA MET A 47 10.98 -19.39 9.15
C MET A 47 11.44 -18.77 10.47
N SER A 48 12.69 -18.95 10.87
CA SER A 48 13.27 -18.32 12.07
C SER A 48 13.30 -16.80 11.95
N GLN A 49 13.64 -16.27 10.77
CA GLN A 49 13.73 -14.83 10.54
C GLN A 49 12.35 -14.16 10.42
N PHE A 50 11.37 -14.82 9.80
CA PHE A 50 10.03 -14.26 9.62
C PHE A 50 9.07 -14.51 10.80
N GLY A 51 9.40 -15.43 11.71
CA GLY A 51 8.57 -15.72 12.89
C GLY A 51 8.31 -14.51 13.79
N GLY A 52 9.22 -13.53 13.82
CA GLY A 52 9.03 -12.28 14.55
C GLY A 52 8.14 -11.25 13.83
N ALA A 53 8.19 -11.21 12.50
CA ALA A 53 7.47 -10.22 11.68
C ALA A 53 6.02 -10.63 11.34
N ALA A 54 5.71 -11.93 11.42
CA ALA A 54 4.37 -12.45 11.12
C ALA A 54 3.28 -11.94 12.07
N ALA A 55 3.64 -11.45 13.26
CA ALA A 55 2.70 -10.85 14.20
C ALA A 55 2.18 -9.47 13.76
N GLU A 56 2.93 -8.76 12.91
CA GLU A 56 2.61 -7.39 12.50
C GLU A 56 1.93 -7.31 11.13
N ASP A 57 2.12 -8.31 10.25
CA ASP A 57 1.50 -8.34 8.92
C ASP A 57 0.59 -9.58 8.73
N PRO A 58 -0.75 -9.40 8.70
CA PRO A 58 -1.70 -10.51 8.52
C PRO A 58 -1.57 -11.21 7.16
N LYS A 59 -1.01 -10.55 6.14
CA LYS A 59 -0.77 -11.18 4.83
C LYS A 59 0.35 -12.19 4.89
N LEU A 60 1.37 -11.88 5.70
CA LEU A 60 2.54 -12.72 5.88
C LEU A 60 2.18 -13.99 6.67
N GLY A 61 1.28 -13.86 7.66
CA GLY A 61 0.69 -15.01 8.36
C GLY A 61 -0.02 -15.99 7.42
N MET A 62 -0.81 -15.50 6.46
CA MET A 62 -1.50 -16.34 5.48
C MET A 62 -0.52 -17.05 4.52
N LEU A 63 0.54 -16.38 4.11
CA LEU A 63 1.61 -16.99 3.30
C LEU A 63 2.33 -18.09 4.08
N MET A 64 2.64 -17.85 5.36
CA MET A 64 3.27 -18.83 6.23
C MET A 64 2.39 -20.08 6.41
N GLN A 65 1.07 -19.91 6.55
CA GLN A 65 0.12 -21.01 6.64
C GLN A 65 0.07 -21.87 5.36
N LEU A 66 0.16 -21.26 4.17
CA LEU A 66 0.23 -21.98 2.89
C LEU A 66 1.55 -22.78 2.75
N LEU A 67 2.66 -22.23 3.24
CA LEU A 67 3.96 -22.92 3.23
C LEU A 67 3.96 -24.11 4.22
N THR A 68 3.41 -23.92 5.42
CA THR A 68 3.27 -25.00 6.41
C THR A 68 2.38 -26.13 5.90
N GLN A 69 1.23 -25.81 5.28
CA GLN A 69 0.35 -26.83 4.67
C GLN A 69 1.07 -27.69 3.63
N ARG A 70 1.91 -27.08 2.79
CA ARG A 70 2.70 -27.83 1.82
C ARG A 70 3.76 -28.72 2.45
N SER A 71 4.39 -28.27 3.53
CA SER A 71 5.44 -29.04 4.20
C SER A 71 4.90 -30.27 4.94
N THR A 72 3.70 -30.19 5.51
CA THR A 72 3.07 -31.31 6.24
C THR A 72 2.59 -32.42 5.31
N ASP A 73 2.07 -32.07 4.13
CA ASP A 73 1.63 -33.05 3.12
C ASP A 73 2.77 -33.97 2.63
N THR A 74 4.01 -33.50 2.69
CA THR A 74 5.20 -34.28 2.29
C THR A 74 5.66 -35.30 3.33
N VAL A 75 5.33 -35.14 4.62
CA VAL A 75 5.93 -35.94 5.71
C VAL A 75 5.00 -37.04 6.21
N GLU A 76 3.68 -36.84 6.21
CA GLU A 76 2.75 -37.83 6.77
C GLU A 76 2.50 -39.05 5.87
N ASN A 77 2.99 -39.04 4.62
CA ASN A 77 2.77 -40.13 3.67
C ASN A 77 3.88 -41.19 3.64
N VAL A 78 4.85 -41.15 4.56
CA VAL A 78 6.07 -42.01 4.52
C VAL A 78 6.09 -43.10 5.60
N GLN A 79 5.23 -43.06 6.62
CA GLN A 79 5.39 -43.94 7.81
C GLN A 79 4.38 -45.09 7.96
N ASN A 80 3.53 -45.40 6.96
CA ASN A 80 2.48 -46.41 7.15
C ASN A 80 2.44 -47.60 6.17
N ASP A 81 3.48 -47.86 5.38
CA ASP A 81 3.50 -48.96 4.41
C ASP A 81 4.82 -49.75 4.41
N GLU A 82 5.15 -50.40 5.53
CA GLU A 82 6.08 -51.55 5.56
C GLU A 82 5.30 -52.87 5.44
N ALA A 83 4.75 -53.15 4.26
CA ALA A 83 4.65 -54.49 3.67
C ALA A 83 3.66 -54.47 2.49
N GLN A 84 4.18 -54.73 1.28
CA GLN A 84 3.44 -54.98 0.05
C GLN A 84 2.82 -53.77 -0.67
N ASN A 85 3.64 -52.94 -1.34
CA ASN A 85 3.43 -52.75 -2.78
C ASN A 85 4.63 -52.09 -3.46
N VAL A 86 4.91 -52.57 -4.66
CA VAL A 86 5.99 -52.18 -5.54
C VAL A 86 5.59 -50.88 -6.25
N GLU A 87 6.48 -49.89 -6.24
CA GLU A 87 6.68 -48.98 -7.38
C GLU A 87 5.53 -48.02 -7.72
N SER A 88 5.10 -47.21 -6.74
CA SER A 88 4.36 -45.97 -7.01
C SER A 88 5.12 -44.79 -6.40
N GLY A 89 6.29 -44.51 -6.96
CA GLY A 89 7.04 -43.30 -6.64
C GLY A 89 6.15 -42.06 -6.83
N PRO A 90 6.29 -41.02 -5.98
CA PRO A 90 5.50 -39.81 -6.08
C PRO A 90 5.65 -39.25 -7.49
N LYS A 91 4.56 -39.29 -8.26
CA LYS A 91 4.49 -38.64 -9.56
C LYS A 91 4.53 -37.15 -9.28
N GLU A 92 5.73 -36.59 -9.21
CA GLU A 92 5.88 -35.15 -9.27
C GLU A 92 5.05 -34.67 -10.46
N PRO A 93 4.21 -33.64 -10.28
CA PRO A 93 3.44 -33.12 -11.39
C PRO A 93 4.43 -32.66 -12.44
N VAL A 94 4.51 -33.40 -13.54
CA VAL A 94 5.32 -33.05 -14.71
C VAL A 94 4.68 -31.79 -15.29
N VAL A 95 5.09 -30.64 -14.76
CA VAL A 95 4.68 -29.34 -15.29
C VAL A 95 5.12 -29.32 -16.73
N THR A 96 4.15 -29.29 -17.62
CA THR A 96 4.46 -29.38 -19.04
C THR A 96 5.20 -28.12 -19.46
N ARG A 97 6.13 -28.23 -20.41
CA ARG A 97 6.83 -27.06 -20.98
C ARG A 97 5.84 -25.98 -21.45
N SER A 98 4.67 -26.38 -21.93
CA SER A 98 3.55 -25.51 -22.29
C SER A 98 2.97 -24.71 -21.12
N GLU A 99 2.82 -25.32 -19.94
CA GLU A 99 2.35 -24.62 -18.74
C GLU A 99 3.37 -23.61 -18.24
N CYS A 100 4.65 -23.97 -18.24
CA CYS A 100 5.73 -23.05 -17.88
C CYS A 100 5.74 -21.83 -18.82
N ALA A 101 5.64 -22.06 -20.15
CA ALA A 101 5.55 -20.99 -21.13
C ALA A 101 4.27 -20.14 -21.01
N ARG A 102 3.14 -20.73 -20.55
CA ARG A 102 1.91 -19.97 -20.29
C ARG A 102 2.09 -19.06 -19.08
N ARG A 103 2.59 -19.59 -17.97
CA ARG A 103 2.85 -18.81 -16.74
C ARG A 103 3.84 -17.68 -17.00
N MET A 104 4.91 -17.94 -17.75
CA MET A 104 5.88 -16.90 -18.10
C MET A 104 5.25 -15.76 -18.91
N ARG A 105 4.34 -16.08 -19.83
CA ARG A 105 3.59 -15.06 -20.58
C ARG A 105 2.68 -14.25 -19.66
N GLU A 106 1.89 -14.91 -18.81
CA GLU A 106 1.00 -14.26 -17.83
C GLU A 106 1.77 -13.28 -16.93
N LEU A 107 2.93 -13.70 -16.41
CA LEU A 107 3.81 -12.82 -15.61
C LEU A 107 4.36 -11.65 -16.44
N SER A 108 4.78 -11.92 -17.68
CA SER A 108 5.31 -10.87 -18.56
C SER A 108 4.24 -9.82 -18.91
N ASP A 109 2.99 -10.24 -19.11
CA ASP A 109 1.89 -9.34 -19.44
C ASP A 109 1.45 -8.55 -18.20
N THR A 110 1.45 -9.18 -17.03
CA THR A 110 1.22 -8.48 -15.76
C THR A 110 2.29 -7.41 -15.51
N ALA A 111 3.56 -7.74 -15.75
CA ALA A 111 4.65 -6.77 -15.62
C ALA A 111 4.47 -5.58 -16.57
N LYS A 112 4.15 -5.83 -17.84
CA LYS A 112 3.86 -4.76 -18.82
C LYS A 112 2.71 -3.87 -18.37
N GLN A 113 1.64 -4.45 -17.84
CA GLN A 113 0.49 -3.70 -17.34
C GLN A 113 0.88 -2.77 -16.19
N ILE A 114 1.66 -3.27 -15.22
CA ILE A 114 2.13 -2.47 -14.09
C ILE A 114 3.02 -1.32 -14.57
N TYR A 115 3.94 -1.56 -15.51
CA TYR A 115 4.78 -0.49 -16.06
C TYR A 115 3.97 0.58 -16.81
N ALA A 116 2.95 0.17 -17.57
CA ALA A 116 2.07 1.12 -18.24
C ALA A 116 1.28 1.97 -17.24
N GLU A 117 0.82 1.37 -16.13
CA GLU A 117 0.14 2.11 -15.07
C GLU A 117 1.07 3.08 -14.34
N LEU A 118 2.31 2.67 -14.05
CA LEU A 118 3.33 3.53 -13.44
C LEU A 118 3.60 4.76 -14.30
N GLU A 119 3.64 4.61 -15.63
CA GLU A 119 3.87 5.73 -16.53
C GLU A 119 2.71 6.73 -16.47
N ILE A 120 1.46 6.25 -16.51
CA ILE A 120 0.27 7.11 -16.37
C ILE A 120 0.28 7.85 -15.02
N LEU A 121 0.71 7.18 -13.95
CA LEU A 121 0.80 7.80 -12.62
C LEU A 121 1.88 8.87 -12.57
N ARG A 122 3.03 8.66 -13.22
CA ARG A 122 4.11 9.67 -13.33
C ARG A 122 3.64 10.90 -14.08
N GLU A 123 3.03 10.73 -15.26
CA GLU A 123 2.50 11.86 -16.04
C GLU A 123 1.47 12.68 -15.24
N ARG A 124 0.58 12.01 -14.49
CA ARG A 124 -0.39 12.69 -13.62
C ARG A 124 0.28 13.42 -12.46
N ASN A 125 1.32 12.83 -11.90
CA ASN A 125 2.08 13.40 -10.80
C ASN A 125 2.83 14.67 -11.27
N ASP A 126 3.47 14.62 -12.43
CA ASP A 126 4.13 15.76 -13.07
C ASP A 126 3.14 16.89 -13.35
N ALA A 127 1.96 16.55 -13.90
CA ALA A 127 0.90 17.53 -14.13
C ALA A 127 0.38 18.15 -12.83
N LEU A 128 0.29 17.37 -11.75
CA LEU A 128 -0.09 17.90 -10.44
C LEU A 128 1.00 18.82 -9.85
N ALA A 129 2.28 18.45 -9.99
CA ALA A 129 3.40 19.28 -9.58
C ALA A 129 3.38 20.63 -10.31
N ALA A 130 3.18 20.61 -11.64
CA ALA A 130 2.99 21.80 -12.45
C ALA A 130 1.77 22.62 -11.99
N ALA A 131 0.66 21.94 -11.68
CA ALA A 131 -0.56 22.57 -11.20
C ALA A 131 -0.38 23.30 -9.87
N VAL A 132 0.53 22.87 -8.99
CA VAL A 132 0.79 23.53 -7.69
C VAL A 132 2.08 24.34 -7.67
N GLY A 133 2.83 24.38 -8.77
CA GLY A 133 4.12 25.06 -8.84
C GLY A 133 5.19 24.42 -7.95
N ALA A 134 5.21 23.09 -7.86
CA ALA A 134 6.22 22.31 -7.14
C ALA A 134 7.25 21.67 -8.08
N CYS A 135 8.31 21.08 -7.52
CA CYS A 135 9.20 20.19 -8.27
C CYS A 135 8.50 18.84 -8.52
N PHE A 136 8.49 18.38 -9.77
CA PHE A 136 7.88 17.12 -10.19
C PHE A 136 8.57 15.88 -9.59
N LEU A 137 9.87 15.98 -9.28
CA LEU A 137 10.64 14.87 -8.75
C LEU A 137 10.45 14.67 -7.23
N CYS A 138 10.47 15.76 -6.45
CA CYS A 138 10.55 15.67 -4.99
C CYS A 138 9.45 16.41 -4.21
N PHE A 139 8.67 17.30 -4.82
CA PHE A 139 7.69 18.15 -4.10
C PHE A 139 8.27 18.94 -2.92
N GLY A 140 9.60 19.14 -2.90
CA GLY A 140 10.32 19.83 -1.83
C GLY A 140 10.62 18.99 -0.59
N THR A 141 10.42 17.66 -0.62
CA THR A 141 10.81 16.78 0.49
C THR A 141 12.31 16.50 0.53
N ASP A 142 12.98 16.55 -0.63
CA ASP A 142 14.42 16.30 -0.76
C ASP A 142 15.19 17.62 -0.92
N SER A 143 16.03 17.94 0.08
CA SER A 143 16.88 19.12 0.14
C SER A 143 18.07 19.10 -0.83
N LEU A 144 18.45 17.91 -1.31
CA LEU A 144 19.56 17.69 -2.23
C LEU A 144 19.09 17.33 -3.65
N CYS A 145 17.79 17.48 -3.92
CA CYS A 145 17.21 17.14 -5.22
C CYS A 145 17.94 17.85 -6.38
N GLU A 146 18.46 17.07 -7.33
CA GLU A 146 19.27 17.56 -8.45
C GLU A 146 18.51 18.55 -9.36
N GLU A 147 17.19 18.42 -9.45
CA GLU A 147 16.33 19.24 -10.32
C GLU A 147 15.97 20.62 -9.73
N CYS A 148 15.83 20.73 -8.40
CA CYS A 148 15.39 21.97 -7.75
C CYS A 148 16.32 22.50 -6.67
N GLY A 149 17.37 21.77 -6.31
CA GLY A 149 18.30 22.10 -5.23
C GLY A 149 17.56 22.35 -3.91
N GLY A 150 16.63 21.47 -3.56
CA GLY A 150 15.86 21.56 -2.31
C GLY A 150 14.75 22.61 -2.24
N ARG A 151 14.54 23.42 -3.28
CA ARG A 151 13.54 24.51 -3.26
C ARG A 151 12.17 24.11 -3.80
N GLY A 152 11.96 22.84 -4.11
CA GLY A 152 10.83 22.30 -4.88
C GLY A 152 9.45 22.28 -4.22
N VAL A 153 9.22 23.05 -3.15
CA VAL A 153 7.94 23.06 -2.42
C VAL A 153 6.78 23.64 -3.27
N PRO A 154 5.52 23.27 -3.00
CA PRO A 154 4.37 23.89 -3.67
C PRO A 154 4.38 25.42 -3.57
N GLY A 155 4.15 26.10 -4.70
CA GLY A 155 4.22 27.55 -4.82
C GLY A 155 5.63 28.13 -5.01
N SER A 156 6.67 27.29 -5.06
CA SER A 156 8.04 27.75 -5.35
C SER A 156 8.24 28.21 -6.81
N ARG A 157 7.40 27.72 -7.72
CA ARG A 157 7.33 28.13 -9.13
C ARG A 157 5.92 28.66 -9.46
N MET A 158 5.81 29.43 -10.55
CA MET A 158 4.51 29.88 -11.05
C MET A 158 3.67 28.65 -11.47
N PRO A 159 2.48 28.41 -10.90
CA PRO A 159 1.66 27.27 -11.28
C PRO A 159 1.20 27.34 -12.74
N GLU A 160 1.18 26.20 -13.42
CA GLU A 160 0.70 26.13 -14.79
C GLU A 160 -0.83 26.33 -14.84
N PRO A 161 -1.36 27.34 -15.55
CA PRO A 161 -2.79 27.67 -15.48
C PRO A 161 -3.72 26.55 -15.96
N ALA A 162 -3.31 25.77 -16.97
CA ALA A 162 -4.11 24.67 -17.49
C ALA A 162 -4.22 23.53 -16.47
N ALA A 163 -3.09 23.08 -15.93
CA ALA A 163 -3.04 22.05 -14.91
C ALA A 163 -3.73 22.48 -13.60
N TYR A 164 -3.54 23.73 -13.17
CA TYR A 164 -4.24 24.30 -11.99
C TYR A 164 -5.76 24.24 -12.13
N ARG A 165 -6.29 24.61 -13.31
CA ARG A 165 -7.73 24.54 -13.60
C ARG A 165 -8.25 23.10 -13.60
N LEU A 166 -7.46 22.14 -14.06
CA LEU A 166 -7.87 20.75 -14.16
C LEU A 166 -7.85 20.05 -12.79
N TYR A 167 -6.77 20.20 -12.01
CA TYR A 167 -6.55 19.43 -10.78
C TYR A 167 -6.91 20.18 -9.49
N VAL A 168 -6.55 21.46 -9.37
CA VAL A 168 -6.64 22.21 -8.09
C VAL A 168 -7.99 22.91 -7.95
N MET A 169 -8.46 23.58 -9.00
CA MET A 169 -9.71 24.35 -8.98
C MET A 169 -10.95 23.54 -8.54
N PRO A 170 -11.17 22.28 -9.00
CA PRO A 170 -12.30 21.49 -8.54
C PRO A 170 -12.27 21.19 -7.04
N ALA A 171 -11.08 20.93 -6.49
CA ALA A 171 -10.90 20.69 -5.07
C ALA A 171 -11.16 21.97 -4.25
N MET A 172 -10.60 23.11 -4.69
CA MET A 172 -10.83 24.42 -4.06
C MET A 172 -12.30 24.81 -4.04
N ARG A 173 -13.02 24.64 -5.15
CA ARG A 173 -14.47 24.88 -5.22
C ARG A 173 -15.24 24.02 -4.23
N ARG A 174 -14.86 22.75 -4.03
CA ARG A 174 -15.49 21.86 -3.04
C ARG A 174 -15.17 22.30 -1.61
N ALA A 175 -13.93 22.70 -1.34
CA ALA A 175 -13.51 23.15 -0.02
C ALA A 175 -14.15 24.49 0.39
N GLN A 176 -14.38 25.39 -0.56
CA GLN A 176 -15.03 26.68 -0.33
C GLN A 176 -16.55 26.59 -0.18
N ARG A 177 -17.18 25.46 -0.56
CA ARG A 177 -18.59 25.27 -0.26
C ARG A 177 -18.74 25.37 1.25
N PRO A 178 -19.56 26.30 1.77
CA PRO A 178 -19.80 26.36 3.20
C PRO A 178 -20.19 24.94 3.59
N LYS A 179 -19.43 24.34 4.51
CA LYS A 179 -19.86 23.09 5.12
C LYS A 179 -21.26 23.41 5.57
N ARG A 180 -22.26 22.73 4.99
CA ARG A 180 -23.55 22.68 5.64
C ARG A 180 -23.17 22.14 7.00
N THR A 181 -23.08 23.03 7.98
CA THR A 181 -23.31 22.66 9.35
C THR A 181 -24.58 21.89 9.19
N TYR A 182 -24.46 20.57 9.28
CA TYR A 182 -25.59 19.75 9.61
C TYR A 182 -25.97 20.38 10.93
N ALA A 183 -26.86 21.39 10.85
CA ALA A 183 -27.59 21.89 11.96
C ALA A 183 -28.10 20.59 12.50
N SER A 184 -27.52 20.18 13.62
CA SER A 184 -27.96 19.06 14.39
C SER A 184 -29.38 19.45 14.72
N THR A 185 -30.27 19.14 13.78
CA THR A 185 -31.60 18.69 14.06
C THR A 185 -31.30 17.42 14.80
N THR A 186 -30.92 17.58 16.08
CA THR A 186 -31.39 16.70 17.12
C THR A 186 -32.83 16.45 16.69
N PRO A 187 -33.17 15.24 16.23
CA PRO A 187 -34.56 14.93 15.98
C PRO A 187 -35.22 15.26 17.31
N SER A 188 -35.92 16.40 17.35
CA SER A 188 -36.64 16.83 18.52
C SER A 188 -37.61 15.69 18.71
N ASN A 189 -37.32 14.88 19.71
CA ASN A 189 -38.12 13.74 20.11
C ASN A 189 -39.37 14.29 20.81
N ASP A 190 -40.07 15.22 20.14
CA ASP A 190 -41.44 15.59 20.41
C ASP A 190 -42.31 14.45 19.84
N ARG A 191 -42.08 13.25 20.39
CA ARG A 191 -43.09 12.21 20.55
C ARG A 191 -44.14 12.77 21.50
N ARG A 192 -44.89 13.77 21.04
CA ARG A 192 -46.17 14.09 21.64
C ARG A 192 -47.14 13.07 21.07
N GLY A 193 -47.43 12.07 21.89
CA GLY A 193 -48.44 11.09 21.61
C GLY A 193 -49.74 11.78 21.22
N THR A 194 -50.15 11.60 19.97
CA THR A 194 -51.56 11.62 19.60
C THR A 194 -51.87 10.21 19.14
N THR A 195 -52.27 9.40 20.11
CA THR A 195 -53.16 8.27 19.89
C THR A 195 -54.36 8.74 19.07
N SER A 196 -54.44 8.34 17.82
CA SER A 196 -55.66 8.41 17.01
C SER A 196 -55.62 7.22 16.07
N THR A 197 -56.08 6.06 16.54
CA THR A 197 -57.48 5.62 16.40
C THR A 197 -57.74 5.12 14.98
N THR A 198 -57.71 3.79 14.85
CA THR A 198 -58.77 2.99 14.23
C THR A 198 -59.34 3.51 12.91
N THR A 199 -59.04 2.81 11.81
CA THR A 199 -60.10 2.11 11.07
C THR A 199 -59.50 1.07 10.12
N ARG A 200 -59.72 -0.18 10.53
CA ARG A 200 -59.86 -1.37 9.70
C ARG A 200 -60.83 -1.06 8.55
N ASN A 201 -60.43 -1.30 7.31
CA ASN A 201 -61.37 -1.65 6.26
C ASN A 201 -60.74 -2.77 5.43
N GLU A 202 -61.17 -3.97 5.79
CA GLU A 202 -61.18 -5.14 4.92
C GLU A 202 -62.17 -4.85 3.79
N HIS A 203 -61.70 -4.96 2.55
CA HIS A 203 -62.49 -5.20 1.33
C HIS A 203 -61.44 -5.67 0.32
N GLU A 204 -61.21 -6.97 0.14
CA GLU A 204 -62.11 -7.99 -0.43
C GLU A 204 -62.47 -7.67 -1.88
N GLU A 205 -62.26 -8.67 -2.75
CA GLU A 205 -62.64 -8.78 -4.17
C GLU A 205 -61.67 -8.11 -5.19
N ILE A 206 -61.09 -8.76 -6.20
CA ILE A 206 -61.19 -10.08 -6.86
C ILE A 206 -59.83 -10.34 -7.55
#